data_AF-A0A8B6BSN8-F1
#
_entry.id   AF-A0A8B6BSN8-F1
#
_cell.length_a   1.000
_cell.length_b   1.000
_cell.length_c   1.000
_cell.angle_alpha   90.00
_cell.angle_beta   90.00
_cell.angle_gamma   90.00
#
_symmetry.space_group_name_H-M   'P 1'
#
loop_
_entity.id
_entity.type
_entity.pdbx_description
1 polymer ?
#
loop_
_entity_poly.entity_id
_entity_poly.type
_entity_poly.pdbx_seq_one_letter_code
_entity_poly.pdbx_strand_id
1 'polypeptide(L)'
;MSRLSDQDQTYPSGSGNVFAKWFAMSLLHSFNKKYEYNASFEINDEIKQKFDDNGYILVRKLFEPDVINRVKEMIQNNDQMLKYKCDIPDKDGHVSSMIAWNQAGNDVSGMMARCEKIVHLVEKCLGGEVYLYHSKFTIKWPKNGAGFHWHQDYGYWYDYGNLYPNMGTFFVAIDE
;
A
#
# COMPACT_ATOMS: atom_id res chain seq x y z
N MET A 1 46.12 13.44 5.47
CA MET A 1 45.18 13.13 4.38
C MET A 1 43.76 13.31 4.90
N SER A 2 42.94 13.93 4.07
CA SER A 2 41.68 14.62 4.32
C SER A 2 40.48 13.74 4.71
N ARG A 3 39.60 14.34 5.53
CA ARG A 3 38.20 13.99 5.81
C ARG A 3 37.34 13.84 4.55
N LEU A 4 36.24 13.09 4.65
CA LEU A 4 34.83 13.39 4.28
C LEU A 4 34.01 12.14 4.72
N SER A 5 33.34 12.10 5.87
CA SER A 5 32.15 12.83 6.36
C SER A 5 30.97 11.86 6.44
N ASP A 6 30.72 11.37 7.65
CA ASP A 6 29.51 10.67 8.06
C ASP A 6 28.27 11.50 7.72
N GLN A 7 27.30 10.88 7.04
CA GLN A 7 25.90 11.28 7.12
C GLN A 7 25.09 10.06 7.55
N ASP A 8 25.10 9.82 8.86
CA ASP A 8 24.02 9.11 9.54
C ASP A 8 22.75 9.96 9.37
N GLN A 9 21.88 9.58 8.42
CA GLN A 9 20.48 9.98 8.45
C GLN A 9 19.76 9.15 9.51
N THR A 10 19.97 9.50 10.77
CA THR A 10 19.06 9.08 11.84
C THR A 10 17.71 9.74 11.60
N TYR A 11 16.65 8.95 11.45
CA TYR A 11 15.26 9.43 11.48
C TYR A 11 14.75 9.30 12.91
N PRO A 12 14.68 10.38 13.70
CA PRO A 12 14.19 10.28 15.07
C PRO A 12 12.66 10.26 15.04
N SER A 13 12.07 9.13 15.45
CA SER A 13 10.68 9.08 15.88
C SER A 13 10.58 9.68 17.29
N GLY A 14 10.00 10.88 17.37
CA GLY A 14 9.54 11.47 18.64
C GLY A 14 10.46 12.53 19.26
N SER A 15 9.89 13.71 19.50
CA SER A 15 10.36 14.79 20.39
C SER A 15 11.49 15.73 19.94
N GLY A 16 11.62 16.00 18.65
CA GLY A 16 12.41 17.14 18.16
C GLY A 16 11.60 17.95 17.15
N ASN A 17 11.65 19.29 17.22
CA ASN A 17 11.18 20.15 16.12
C ASN A 17 12.06 19.85 14.89
N VAL A 18 11.65 18.84 14.11
CA VAL A 18 12.32 18.50 12.86
C VAL A 18 11.84 19.52 11.83
N PHE A 19 12.78 20.20 11.20
CA PHE A 19 12.55 20.84 9.91
C PHE A 19 11.96 19.76 8.98
N ALA A 20 10.64 19.75 8.86
CA ALA A 20 9.94 18.95 7.88
C ALA A 20 10.48 19.40 6.53
N LYS A 21 11.31 18.58 5.89
CA LYS A 21 11.53 18.69 4.46
C LYS A 21 10.24 18.19 3.82
N TRP A 22 9.33 19.14 3.63
CA TRP A 22 8.12 18.98 2.87
C TRP A 22 8.46 18.64 1.42
N PHE A 23 8.11 17.43 1.00
CA PHE A 23 7.68 17.09 -0.36
C PHE A 23 6.58 16.03 -0.14
N ALA A 24 5.31 16.24 -0.48
CA ALA A 24 4.79 16.85 -1.69
C ALA A 24 3.66 17.86 -1.39
N MET A 25 3.81 19.07 -1.93
CA MET A 25 2.65 19.83 -2.39
C MET A 25 2.18 19.19 -3.69
N SER A 26 1.02 18.55 -3.66
CA SER A 26 0.15 18.42 -4.82
C SER A 26 -1.18 19.07 -4.44
N LEU A 27 -1.21 20.40 -4.63
CA LEU A 27 -2.44 21.14 -4.87
C LEU A 27 -3.17 20.46 -6.02
N LEU A 28 -4.24 19.70 -5.73
CA LEU A 28 -5.32 19.33 -6.66
C LEU A 28 -4.89 19.15 -8.13
N HIS A 29 -3.80 18.41 -8.36
CA HIS A 29 -3.46 17.98 -9.71
C HIS A 29 -4.03 16.58 -9.87
N SER A 30 -4.90 16.46 -10.87
CA SER A 30 -5.33 15.22 -11.50
C SER A 30 -4.30 14.10 -11.32
N PHE A 31 -4.76 12.87 -11.04
CA PHE A 31 -3.96 11.65 -11.18
C PHE A 31 -3.41 11.62 -12.62
N ASN A 32 -2.25 12.27 -12.84
CA ASN A 32 -1.88 12.88 -14.13
C ASN A 32 -1.55 11.84 -15.21
N LYS A 33 -1.27 10.60 -14.82
CA LYS A 33 -1.20 9.48 -15.75
C LYS A 33 -1.78 8.23 -15.11
N LYS A 34 -2.85 7.73 -15.72
CA LYS A 34 -3.50 6.47 -15.36
C LYS A 34 -3.03 5.46 -16.39
N TYR A 35 -2.38 4.38 -15.94
CA TYR A 35 -2.10 3.26 -16.81
C TYR A 35 -3.34 2.39 -16.90
N GLU A 36 -3.57 1.80 -18.07
CA GLU A 36 -4.62 0.80 -18.25
C GLU A 36 -3.93 -0.50 -18.63
N TYR A 37 -4.20 -1.55 -17.85
CA TYR A 37 -3.66 -2.87 -18.11
C TYR A 37 -4.39 -3.48 -19.33
N ASN A 38 -3.63 -3.84 -20.35
CA ASN A 38 -4.08 -4.48 -21.58
C ASN A 38 -2.89 -5.23 -22.23
N ALA A 39 -3.09 -5.79 -23.42
CA ALA A 39 -2.05 -6.55 -24.13
C ALA A 39 -0.78 -5.74 -24.46
N SER A 40 -0.86 -4.41 -24.49
CA SER A 40 0.26 -3.51 -24.74
C SER A 40 0.85 -2.92 -23.45
N PHE A 41 0.34 -3.31 -22.28
CA PHE A 41 0.90 -2.85 -21.00
C PHE A 41 2.26 -3.50 -20.76
N GLU A 42 3.29 -2.66 -20.71
CA GLU A 42 4.66 -3.08 -20.48
C GLU A 42 5.20 -2.45 -19.19
N ILE A 43 5.85 -3.26 -18.37
CA ILE A 43 6.55 -2.81 -17.16
C ILE A 43 7.92 -2.26 -17.59
N ASN A 44 8.06 -0.93 -17.64
CA ASN A 44 9.23 -0.26 -18.18
C ASN A 44 9.78 0.84 -17.26
N ASP A 45 10.87 1.50 -17.66
CA ASP A 45 11.53 2.56 -16.87
C ASP A 45 10.66 3.80 -16.69
N GLU A 46 9.69 4.04 -17.58
CA GLU A 46 8.76 5.16 -17.42
C GLU A 46 7.88 4.96 -16.19
N ILE A 47 7.38 3.74 -15.95
CA ILE A 47 6.61 3.40 -14.75
C ILE A 47 7.44 3.63 -13.50
N LYS A 48 8.70 3.18 -13.50
CA LYS A 48 9.61 3.39 -12.38
C LYS A 48 9.82 4.88 -12.12
N GLN A 49 10.13 5.67 -13.15
CA GLN A 49 10.33 7.11 -12.99
C GLN A 49 9.07 7.79 -12.43
N LYS A 50 7.87 7.40 -12.88
CA LYS A 50 6.62 7.94 -12.33
C LYS A 50 6.39 7.54 -10.88
N PHE A 51 6.77 6.33 -10.49
CA PHE A 51 6.74 5.93 -9.09
C PHE A 51 7.73 6.75 -8.26
N ASP A 52 8.97 6.92 -8.71
CA ASP A 52 10.00 7.71 -8.03
C ASP A 52 9.59 9.19 -7.88
N ASP A 53 9.02 9.79 -8.93
CA ASP A 53 8.62 11.20 -8.95
C ASP A 53 7.41 11.50 -8.04
N ASN A 54 6.42 10.58 -8.01
CA ASN A 54 5.12 10.83 -7.37
C ASN A 54 4.91 10.07 -6.06
N GLY A 55 5.72 9.04 -5.79
CA GLY A 55 5.50 8.06 -4.72
C GLY A 55 4.40 7.05 -4.98
N TYR A 56 3.77 7.07 -6.18
CA TYR A 56 2.71 6.12 -6.56
C TYR A 56 2.54 6.00 -8.08
N ILE A 57 1.88 4.92 -8.49
CA ILE A 57 1.31 4.73 -9.82
C ILE A 57 -0.12 4.19 -9.70
N LEU A 58 -0.99 4.50 -10.67
CA LEU A 58 -2.34 3.94 -10.74
C LEU A 58 -2.50 3.11 -12.00
N VAL A 59 -2.74 1.81 -11.84
CA VAL A 59 -2.99 0.86 -12.93
C VAL A 59 -4.44 0.40 -12.87
N ARG A 60 -5.22 0.73 -13.89
CA ARG A 60 -6.62 0.31 -14.02
C ARG A 60 -6.71 -1.05 -14.70
N LYS A 61 -7.77 -1.80 -14.38
CA LYS A 61 -8.09 -3.09 -14.98
C LYS A 61 -6.96 -4.13 -14.87
N LEU A 62 -6.12 -4.02 -13.82
CA LEU A 62 -5.03 -4.97 -13.57
C LEU A 62 -5.56 -6.40 -13.35
N PHE A 63 -6.71 -6.48 -12.68
CA PHE A 63 -7.47 -7.70 -12.45
C PHE A 63 -8.78 -7.67 -13.23
N GLU A 64 -9.15 -8.84 -13.73
CA GLU A 64 -10.46 -9.05 -14.34
C GLU A 64 -11.57 -8.90 -13.28
N PRO A 65 -12.77 -8.44 -13.67
CA PRO A 65 -13.90 -8.27 -12.75
C PRO A 65 -14.21 -9.54 -11.94
N ASP A 66 -14.10 -10.73 -12.54
CA ASP A 66 -14.35 -12.01 -11.88
C ASP A 66 -13.40 -12.27 -10.69
N VAL A 67 -12.14 -11.84 -10.80
CA VAL A 67 -11.17 -11.99 -9.70
C VAL A 67 -11.56 -11.06 -8.55
N ILE A 68 -11.95 -9.82 -8.86
CA ILE A 68 -12.41 -8.85 -7.85
C ILE A 68 -13.68 -9.36 -7.16
N ASN A 69 -14.64 -9.89 -7.92
CA ASN A 69 -15.87 -10.47 -7.39
C ASN A 69 -15.59 -11.65 -6.45
N ARG A 70 -14.65 -12.54 -6.80
CA ARG A 70 -14.25 -13.65 -5.90
C ARG A 70 -13.64 -13.15 -4.59
N VAL A 71 -12.83 -12.07 -4.63
CA VAL A 71 -12.31 -11.45 -3.39
C VAL A 71 -13.46 -10.86 -2.57
N LYS A 72 -14.40 -10.17 -3.20
CA LYS A 72 -15.58 -9.59 -2.55
C LYS A 72 -16.44 -10.67 -1.88
N GLU A 73 -16.74 -11.75 -2.59
CA GLU A 73 -17.47 -12.91 -2.07
C GLU A 73 -16.72 -13.57 -0.91
N MET A 74 -15.41 -13.73 -1.02
CA MET A 74 -14.58 -14.27 0.07
C MET A 74 -14.66 -13.39 1.32
N ILE A 75 -14.61 -12.06 1.20
CA ILE A 75 -14.72 -11.16 2.35
C ILE A 75 -16.12 -11.24 2.97
N GLN A 76 -17.17 -11.32 2.15
CA GLN A 76 -18.57 -11.31 2.60
C GLN A 76 -19.03 -12.65 3.19
N ASN A 77 -18.51 -13.77 2.69
CA ASN A 77 -19.00 -15.12 3.03
C ASN A 77 -18.04 -15.91 3.93
N ASN A 78 -16.91 -15.32 4.34
CA ASN A 78 -15.94 -15.99 5.20
C ASN A 78 -16.04 -15.52 6.65
N ASP A 79 -16.97 -16.14 7.38
CA ASP A 79 -17.19 -15.91 8.81
C ASP A 79 -15.91 -16.08 9.63
N GLN A 80 -14.98 -16.94 9.21
CA GLN A 80 -13.72 -17.14 9.92
C GLN A 80 -12.78 -15.94 9.76
N MET A 81 -12.73 -15.29 8.59
CA MET A 81 -11.98 -14.05 8.43
C MET A 81 -12.60 -12.89 9.21
N LEU A 82 -13.94 -12.81 9.23
CA LEU A 82 -14.65 -11.79 9.99
C LEU A 82 -14.44 -11.92 11.52
N LYS A 83 -14.05 -13.08 12.04
CA LYS A 83 -13.66 -13.23 13.46
C LYS A 83 -12.39 -12.46 13.82
N TYR A 84 -11.47 -12.29 12.87
CA TYR A 84 -10.22 -11.54 13.07
C TYR A 84 -10.37 -10.05 12.75
N LYS A 85 -11.60 -9.59 12.54
CA LYS A 85 -11.94 -8.20 12.29
C LYS A 85 -11.71 -7.37 13.55
N CYS A 86 -10.87 -6.34 13.44
CA CYS A 86 -10.70 -5.30 14.44
C CYS A 86 -11.50 -4.06 14.02
N ASP A 87 -12.43 -3.61 14.86
CA ASP A 87 -13.20 -2.39 14.65
C ASP A 87 -12.46 -1.18 15.21
N ILE A 88 -12.34 -0.15 14.37
CA ILE A 88 -11.62 1.09 14.63
C ILE A 88 -12.65 2.23 14.59
N PRO A 89 -13.17 2.64 15.76
CA PRO A 89 -14.12 3.74 15.84
C PRO A 89 -13.42 5.10 15.68
N ASP A 90 -14.08 6.06 15.06
CA ASP A 90 -13.70 7.48 15.15
C ASP A 90 -14.36 8.18 16.35
N LYS A 91 -14.08 9.48 16.50
CA LYS A 91 -14.62 10.29 17.60
C LYS A 91 -16.13 10.54 17.49
N ASP A 92 -16.70 10.38 16.28
CA ASP A 92 -18.10 10.66 15.97
C ASP A 92 -18.96 9.38 15.97
N GLY A 93 -18.35 8.23 16.25
CA GLY A 93 -19.02 6.93 16.36
C GLY A 93 -19.11 6.15 15.05
N HIS A 94 -18.48 6.62 13.96
CA HIS A 94 -18.32 5.81 12.75
C HIS A 94 -17.28 4.72 12.98
N VAL A 95 -17.36 3.61 12.23
CA VAL A 95 -16.49 2.44 12.41
C VAL A 95 -15.93 1.99 11.07
N SER A 96 -14.60 1.90 11.00
CA SER A 96 -13.90 1.18 9.95
C SER A 96 -13.36 -0.13 10.53
N SER A 97 -13.38 -1.19 9.75
CA SER A 97 -12.88 -2.48 10.19
C SER A 97 -11.60 -2.85 9.45
N MET A 98 -10.70 -3.56 10.14
CA MET A 98 -9.48 -4.08 9.54
C MET A 98 -9.32 -5.56 9.85
N ILE A 99 -8.91 -6.33 8.85
CA ILE A 99 -8.44 -7.71 9.01
C ILE A 99 -7.02 -7.70 8.49
N ALA A 100 -6.05 -8.15 9.28
CA ALA A 100 -4.63 -8.05 8.92
C ALA A 100 -3.90 -9.37 9.19
N TRP A 101 -2.95 -9.70 8.31
CA TRP A 101 -2.19 -10.95 8.37
C TRP A 101 -0.86 -10.80 7.61
N ASN A 102 0.13 -11.65 7.92
CA ASN A 102 1.50 -11.52 7.39
C ASN A 102 1.91 -12.64 6.43
N GLN A 103 0.94 -13.44 5.97
CA GLN A 103 1.22 -14.61 5.13
C GLN A 103 0.34 -14.62 3.88
N ALA A 104 0.93 -14.98 2.75
CA ALA A 104 0.16 -15.11 1.53
C ALA A 104 -0.51 -16.50 1.53
N GLY A 105 -1.82 -16.55 1.75
CA GLY A 105 -2.60 -17.79 1.73
C GLY A 105 -2.70 -18.44 0.33
N ASN A 106 -3.43 -19.56 0.26
CA ASN A 106 -3.80 -20.21 -1.01
C ASN A 106 -5.21 -19.82 -1.50
N ASP A 107 -5.85 -18.86 -0.82
CA ASP A 107 -7.08 -18.22 -1.29
C ASP A 107 -6.81 -17.18 -2.39
N VAL A 108 -7.88 -16.62 -2.95
CA VAL A 108 -7.81 -15.62 -4.02
C VAL A 108 -6.99 -14.37 -3.64
N SER A 109 -6.99 -13.95 -2.37
CA SER A 109 -6.22 -12.78 -1.93
C SER A 109 -4.72 -13.08 -1.81
N GLY A 110 -4.38 -14.27 -1.33
CA GLY A 110 -3.00 -14.74 -1.27
C GLY A 110 -2.42 -14.98 -2.66
N MET A 111 -3.19 -15.57 -3.57
CA MET A 111 -2.81 -15.73 -4.98
C MET A 111 -2.64 -14.38 -5.68
N MET A 112 -3.52 -13.41 -5.39
CA MET A 112 -3.40 -12.05 -5.90
C MET A 112 -2.08 -11.41 -5.46
N ALA A 113 -1.76 -11.46 -4.17
CA ALA A 113 -0.53 -10.88 -3.62
C ALA A 113 0.78 -11.44 -4.20
N ARG A 114 0.75 -12.63 -4.83
CA ARG A 114 1.93 -13.30 -5.39
C ARG A 114 1.86 -13.49 -6.91
N CYS A 115 0.90 -12.89 -7.59
CA CYS A 115 0.80 -13.05 -9.04
C CYS A 115 1.92 -12.27 -9.74
N GLU A 116 2.40 -12.81 -10.86
CA GLU A 116 3.52 -12.23 -11.62
C GLU A 116 3.30 -10.75 -11.97
N LYS A 117 2.06 -10.37 -12.29
CA LYS A 117 1.69 -8.98 -12.61
C LYS A 117 2.01 -8.02 -11.45
N ILE A 118 1.73 -8.42 -10.21
CA ILE A 118 2.02 -7.61 -9.03
C ILE A 118 3.51 -7.67 -8.71
N VAL A 119 4.06 -8.88 -8.63
CA VAL A 119 5.47 -9.08 -8.24
C VAL A 119 6.38 -8.28 -9.16
N HIS A 120 6.31 -8.46 -10.48
CA HIS A 120 7.17 -7.74 -11.42
C HIS A 120 6.98 -6.22 -11.38
N LEU A 121 5.75 -5.74 -11.14
CA LEU A 121 5.48 -4.31 -11.05
C LEU A 121 6.15 -3.71 -9.81
N VAL A 122 6.03 -4.38 -8.66
CA VAL A 122 6.63 -3.92 -7.40
C VAL A 122 8.15 -4.05 -7.44
N GLU A 123 8.69 -5.15 -7.97
CA GLU A 123 10.14 -5.33 -8.18
C GLU A 123 10.72 -4.24 -9.09
N LYS A 124 10.01 -3.85 -10.16
CA LYS A 124 10.43 -2.76 -11.03
C LYS A 124 10.49 -1.43 -10.29
N CYS A 125 9.49 -1.16 -9.45
CA CYS A 125 9.41 0.10 -8.69
C CYS A 125 10.46 0.15 -7.58
N LEU A 126 10.66 -0.95 -6.83
CA LEU A 126 11.58 -0.99 -5.69
C LEU A 126 13.03 -1.33 -6.06
N GLY A 127 13.28 -1.90 -7.25
CA GLY A 127 14.62 -2.17 -7.76
C GLY A 127 15.29 -3.42 -7.17
N GLY A 128 14.54 -4.51 -6.98
CA GLY A 128 15.07 -5.78 -6.47
C GLY A 128 13.97 -6.81 -6.22
N GLU A 129 14.36 -7.99 -5.73
CA GLU A 129 13.42 -9.05 -5.33
C GLU A 129 12.53 -8.58 -4.16
N VAL A 130 11.28 -9.03 -4.16
CA VAL A 130 10.29 -8.63 -3.16
C VAL A 130 9.62 -9.84 -2.50
N TYR A 131 9.13 -9.62 -1.28
CA TYR A 131 8.29 -10.58 -0.58
C TYR A 131 7.11 -9.86 0.07
N LEU A 132 6.04 -10.60 0.35
CA LEU A 132 4.90 -10.05 1.07
C LEU A 132 5.24 -9.91 2.56
N TYR A 133 5.33 -8.67 3.03
CA TYR A 133 5.54 -8.38 4.44
C TYR A 133 4.25 -8.41 5.26
N HIS A 134 3.21 -7.73 4.76
CA HIS A 134 1.96 -7.52 5.47
C HIS A 134 0.80 -7.35 4.50
N SER A 135 -0.36 -7.93 4.86
CA SER A 135 -1.62 -7.80 4.14
C SER A 135 -2.71 -7.32 5.07
N LYS A 136 -3.62 -6.50 4.53
CA LYS A 136 -4.82 -6.11 5.25
C LYS A 136 -6.00 -5.88 4.32
N PHE A 137 -7.19 -6.25 4.79
CA PHE A 137 -8.44 -5.71 4.28
C PHE A 137 -8.84 -4.51 5.11
N THR A 138 -9.16 -3.41 4.44
CA THR A 138 -9.76 -2.23 5.06
C THR A 138 -11.21 -2.16 4.60
N ILE A 139 -12.14 -2.31 5.54
CA ILE A 139 -13.58 -2.38 5.27
C ILE A 139 -14.22 -1.11 5.81
N LYS A 140 -14.86 -0.35 4.93
CA LYS A 140 -15.65 0.82 5.29
C LYS A 140 -17.11 0.51 5.03
N TRP A 141 -17.91 0.47 6.09
CA TRP A 141 -19.35 0.21 5.93
C TRP A 141 -20.05 1.41 5.30
N PRO A 142 -21.07 1.19 4.45
CA PRO A 142 -21.82 2.27 3.83
C PRO A 142 -22.32 3.26 4.87
N LYS A 143 -22.13 4.56 4.62
CA LYS A 143 -22.61 5.69 5.44
C LYS A 143 -22.05 5.78 6.88
N ASN A 144 -21.25 4.81 7.34
CA ASN A 144 -20.76 4.75 8.72
C ASN A 144 -19.27 4.36 8.82
N GLY A 145 -18.49 4.56 7.74
CA GLY A 145 -17.06 4.23 7.72
C GLY A 145 -16.21 5.36 8.29
N ALA A 146 -15.49 5.08 9.37
CA ALA A 146 -14.53 6.02 9.96
C ALA A 146 -13.43 6.41 8.97
N GLY A 147 -12.97 7.67 9.05
CA GLY A 147 -11.80 8.13 8.33
C GLY A 147 -10.51 7.52 8.88
N PHE A 148 -9.49 7.37 8.03
CA PHE A 148 -8.12 7.16 8.51
C PHE A 148 -7.43 8.52 8.55
N HIS A 149 -6.83 8.85 9.69
CA HIS A 149 -5.99 10.05 9.79
C HIS A 149 -4.78 9.93 8.87
N TRP A 150 -4.27 11.06 8.40
CA TRP A 150 -3.02 11.10 7.64
C TRP A 150 -1.89 10.45 8.45
N HIS A 151 -1.20 9.50 7.83
CA HIS A 151 -0.05 8.81 8.42
C HIS A 151 0.91 8.35 7.32
N GLN A 152 2.11 7.95 7.74
CA GLN A 152 3.08 7.24 6.91
C GLN A 152 3.27 5.84 7.49
N ASP A 153 3.07 4.82 6.66
CA ASP A 153 3.19 3.42 7.06
C ASP A 153 4.60 3.08 7.58
N TYR A 154 5.65 3.57 6.90
CA TYR A 154 7.05 3.29 7.28
C TYR A 154 7.39 3.71 8.71
N GLY A 155 6.82 4.80 9.22
CA GLY A 155 7.07 5.24 10.60
C GLY A 155 6.73 4.15 11.62
N TYR A 156 5.65 3.41 11.40
CA TYR A 156 5.31 2.26 12.23
C TYR A 156 6.24 1.07 11.95
N TRP A 157 6.55 0.81 10.68
CA TRP A 157 7.38 -0.33 10.29
C TRP A 157 8.83 -0.25 10.76
N TYR A 158 9.36 0.96 10.94
CA TYR A 158 10.65 1.20 11.56
C TYR A 158 10.69 0.68 13.00
N ASP A 159 9.66 0.98 13.79
CA ASP A 159 9.52 0.50 15.16
C ASP A 159 9.38 -1.04 15.24
N TYR A 160 8.99 -1.68 14.13
CA TYR A 160 8.93 -3.14 13.98
C TYR A 160 10.20 -3.76 13.34
N GLY A 161 11.29 -3.00 13.24
CA GLY A 161 12.61 -3.50 12.82
C GLY A 161 12.95 -3.34 11.34
N ASN A 162 12.12 -2.64 10.55
CA ASN A 162 12.49 -2.29 9.17
C ASN A 162 13.42 -1.08 9.16
N LEU A 163 14.72 -1.33 9.02
CA LEU A 163 15.76 -0.29 9.10
C LEU A 163 15.73 0.71 7.94
N TYR A 164 15.22 0.30 6.78
CA TYR A 164 15.19 1.11 5.56
C TYR A 164 13.79 1.11 4.96
N PRO A 165 13.36 2.24 4.35
CA PRO A 165 12.04 2.37 3.71
C PRO A 165 11.97 1.68 2.34
N ASN A 166 12.65 0.56 2.17
CA ASN A 166 12.71 -0.20 0.91
C ASN A 166 11.47 -1.11 0.78
N MET A 167 10.30 -0.50 0.80
CA MET A 167 9.01 -1.19 0.80
C MET A 167 7.94 -0.37 0.10
N GLY A 168 6.90 -1.04 -0.38
CA GLY A 168 5.77 -0.40 -1.03
C GLY A 168 4.48 -1.14 -0.75
N THR A 169 3.37 -0.40 -0.81
CA THR A 169 2.03 -0.97 -0.67
C THR A 169 1.40 -1.06 -2.06
N PHE A 170 0.99 -2.25 -2.48
CA PHE A 170 0.04 -2.38 -3.58
C PHE A 170 -1.38 -2.34 -2.99
N PHE A 171 -2.24 -1.50 -3.54
CA PHE A 171 -3.61 -1.35 -3.09
C PHE A 171 -4.57 -1.77 -4.21
N VAL A 172 -5.53 -2.62 -3.87
CA VAL A 172 -6.58 -3.06 -4.80
C VAL A 172 -7.92 -2.60 -4.28
N ALA A 173 -8.62 -1.78 -5.06
CA ALA A 173 -10.00 -1.43 -4.79
C ALA A 173 -10.89 -2.65 -5.11
N ILE A 174 -11.61 -3.14 -4.11
CA ILE A 174 -12.52 -4.29 -4.22
C ILE A 174 -13.98 -3.86 -4.46
N ASP A 175 -14.28 -2.60 -4.18
CA ASP A 175 -15.58 -1.97 -4.41
C ASP A 175 -15.39 -0.62 -5.08
N GLU A 176 -16.48 -0.09 -5.64
CA GLU A 176 -16.53 1.21 -6.35
C GLU A 176 -16.52 2.43 -5.42
#